data_AF-A0A945X6U5-F1
#
_entry.id   AF-A0A945X6U5-F1
#
_cell.length_a   1.000
_cell.length_b   1.000
_cell.length_c   1.000
_cell.angle_alpha   90.00
_cell.angle_beta   90.00
_cell.angle_gamma   90.00
#
_symmetry.space_group_name_H-M   'P 1'
#
loop_
_entity.id
_entity.type
_entity.pdbx_description
1 polymer ?
#
loop_
_entity_poly.entity_id
_entity_poly.type
_entity_poly.pdbx_seq_one_letter_code
_entity_poly.pdbx_strand_id
1 'polypeptide(L)'
;MQHGSRSLTLEEKYRDALASIPAPGVGQGCHPFILTVANYGVMAGHSNSAVFSDIRRCIPGGRRHVPDNDIRDTIAHARRDHLMWEQNPAKRPGYQKSISKPAIDGPSYRRKLIERSEGAEDVDLWELSPVRLDWEAGFRDAIALLSELYGPDEVLFIGERYDRDVATTVEWIRELEERKQAPWPHIMPNPVDGRAHETSTGTMSRRGDAAVSELRFLLVEFDDLPLAEQCAFWHTIIRDQIMPVAALIHSGSKSLHAWIRADIPNRDTWDSVVKQELYGPCGRLTLLGADRACCNPARLSRLPGVLREDKGNWQRLVYLDPQAGLAQPEKTLPTYRAPSQRPTLVPENAHVEAA
;
A
#
# COMPACT_ATOMS: atom_id res chain seq x y z
N MET A 1 -21.17 -8.83 38.59
CA MET A 1 -22.21 -8.50 37.59
C MET A 1 -21.54 -8.52 36.21
N GLN A 2 -21.90 -9.49 35.37
CA GLN A 2 -21.34 -9.64 34.02
C GLN A 2 -21.90 -8.53 33.10
N HIS A 3 -21.04 -7.69 32.53
CA HIS A 3 -21.40 -6.81 31.41
C HIS A 3 -21.25 -7.61 30.11
N GLY A 4 -22.33 -8.25 29.66
CA GLY A 4 -22.42 -8.81 28.32
C GLY A 4 -22.68 -7.68 27.32
N SER A 5 -21.72 -7.41 26.43
CA SER A 5 -21.92 -6.50 25.30
C SER A 5 -22.94 -7.11 24.34
N ARG A 6 -24.12 -6.49 24.21
CA ARG A 6 -25.17 -6.90 23.27
C ARG A 6 -24.71 -6.56 21.85
N SER A 7 -24.64 -7.54 20.97
CA SER A 7 -24.35 -7.32 19.54
C SER A 7 -25.52 -6.60 18.87
N LEU A 8 -25.25 -5.49 18.18
CA LEU A 8 -26.26 -4.71 17.46
C LEU A 8 -26.81 -5.52 16.27
N THR A 9 -28.12 -5.45 16.08
CA THR A 9 -28.82 -5.95 14.88
C THR A 9 -28.42 -5.15 13.65
N LEU A 10 -28.65 -5.70 12.45
CA LEU A 10 -28.38 -5.00 11.19
C LEU A 10 -29.20 -3.71 11.05
N GLU A 11 -30.43 -3.72 11.56
CA GLU A 11 -31.32 -2.55 11.57
C GLU A 11 -30.82 -1.45 12.53
N GLU A 12 -30.24 -1.82 13.67
CA GLU A 12 -29.59 -0.86 14.58
C GLU A 12 -28.33 -0.27 13.94
N LYS A 13 -27.49 -1.11 13.32
CA LYS A 13 -26.29 -0.63 12.60
C LYS A 13 -26.62 0.28 11.42
N TYR A 14 -27.70 -0.03 10.69
CA TYR A 14 -28.19 0.80 9.60
C TYR A 14 -28.62 2.19 10.09
N ARG A 15 -29.39 2.25 11.18
CA ARG A 15 -29.81 3.52 11.80
C ARG A 15 -28.65 4.31 12.39
N ASP A 16 -27.71 3.65 13.06
CA ASP A 16 -26.51 4.29 13.62
C ASP A 16 -25.64 4.89 12.51
N ALA A 17 -25.47 4.17 11.39
CA ALA A 17 -24.72 4.65 10.24
C ALA A 17 -25.40 5.87 9.58
N LEU A 18 -26.73 5.87 9.46
CA LEU A 18 -27.51 7.02 8.95
C LEU A 18 -27.32 8.27 9.82
N ALA A 19 -27.32 8.12 11.14
CA ALA A 19 -27.11 9.22 12.07
C ALA A 19 -25.67 9.78 12.03
N SER A 20 -24.73 9.01 11.49
CA SER A 20 -23.29 9.33 11.49
C SER A 20 -22.78 9.92 10.16
N ILE A 21 -23.67 10.23 9.19
CA ILE A 21 -23.27 10.79 7.90
C ILE A 21 -22.67 12.19 8.10
N PRO A 22 -21.40 12.44 7.71
CA PRO A 22 -20.77 13.75 7.88
C PRO A 22 -21.20 14.74 6.79
N ALA A 23 -21.07 16.03 7.08
CA ALA A 23 -21.34 17.10 6.12
C ALA A 23 -20.39 17.02 4.92
N PRO A 24 -20.90 17.10 3.67
CA PRO A 24 -20.04 17.05 2.50
C PRO A 24 -19.07 18.25 2.42
N GLY A 25 -17.82 17.98 2.06
CA GLY A 25 -16.80 19.03 1.87
C GLY A 25 -15.98 19.40 3.11
N VAL A 26 -16.05 18.61 4.20
CA VAL A 26 -15.22 18.76 5.40
C VAL A 26 -14.56 17.41 5.76
N GLY A 27 -13.26 17.37 6.04
CA GLY A 27 -12.57 16.16 6.51
C GLY A 27 -12.52 14.99 5.50
N GLN A 28 -12.65 13.74 5.99
CA GLN A 28 -12.43 12.49 5.22
C GLN A 28 -13.47 12.18 4.11
N GLY A 29 -14.35 13.13 3.77
CA GLY A 29 -15.34 12.99 2.70
C GLY A 29 -16.60 12.21 3.10
N CYS A 30 -17.73 12.56 2.48
CA CYS A 30 -19.05 11.97 2.76
C CYS A 30 -19.23 10.59 2.07
N HIS A 31 -18.52 10.36 0.95
CA HIS A 31 -18.69 9.19 0.09
C HIS A 31 -18.39 7.84 0.76
N PRO A 32 -17.33 7.67 1.59
CA PRO A 32 -17.09 6.40 2.30
C PRO A 32 -18.20 6.03 3.31
N PHE A 33 -18.83 7.04 3.92
CA PHE A 33 -19.94 6.83 4.85
C PHE A 33 -21.22 6.42 4.14
N ILE A 34 -21.51 7.00 2.97
CA ILE A 34 -22.65 6.62 2.13
C ILE A 34 -22.57 5.14 1.73
N LEU A 35 -21.38 4.65 1.36
CA LEU A 35 -21.18 3.22 1.05
C LEU A 35 -21.42 2.32 2.27
N THR A 36 -21.03 2.76 3.47
CA THR A 36 -21.27 2.02 4.71
C THR A 36 -22.76 1.91 5.01
N VAL A 37 -23.51 3.01 4.87
CA VAL A 37 -24.97 3.03 5.04
C VAL A 37 -25.65 2.15 3.99
N ALA A 38 -25.24 2.25 2.72
CA ALA A 38 -25.77 1.43 1.64
C ALA A 38 -25.59 -0.07 1.90
N ASN A 39 -24.41 -0.47 2.39
CA ASN A 39 -24.15 -1.85 2.77
C ASN A 39 -25.07 -2.34 3.90
N TYR A 40 -25.23 -1.59 4.99
CA TYR A 40 -26.14 -1.99 6.07
C TYR A 40 -27.60 -2.03 5.63
N GLY A 41 -28.04 -1.07 4.81
CA GLY A 41 -29.40 -1.04 4.27
C GLY A 41 -29.72 -2.26 3.41
N VAL A 42 -28.79 -2.64 2.51
CA VAL A 42 -28.92 -3.86 1.71
C VAL A 42 -28.94 -5.12 2.59
N MET A 43 -28.03 -5.24 3.56
CA MET A 43 -27.97 -6.38 4.48
C MET A 43 -29.21 -6.51 5.37
N ALA A 44 -29.82 -5.39 5.75
CA ALA A 44 -31.06 -5.36 6.53
C ALA A 44 -32.31 -5.60 5.66
N GLY A 45 -32.16 -5.76 4.34
CA GLY A 45 -33.25 -6.11 3.42
C GLY A 45 -34.02 -4.91 2.85
N HIS A 46 -33.53 -3.69 3.03
CA HIS A 46 -34.20 -2.49 2.51
C HIS A 46 -34.11 -2.41 0.98
N SER A 47 -35.15 -1.83 0.37
CA SER A 47 -35.16 -1.56 -1.08
C SER A 47 -34.20 -0.42 -1.44
N ASN A 48 -33.71 -0.39 -2.68
CA ASN A 48 -32.82 0.69 -3.14
C ASN A 48 -33.46 2.08 -2.98
N SER A 49 -34.78 2.17 -3.20
CA SER A 49 -35.52 3.42 -3.06
C SER A 49 -35.62 3.87 -1.59
N ALA A 50 -35.83 2.94 -0.66
CA ALA A 50 -35.85 3.23 0.77
C ALA A 50 -34.48 3.72 1.26
N VAL A 51 -33.41 2.98 0.92
CA VAL A 51 -32.04 3.35 1.30
C VAL A 51 -31.64 4.70 0.71
N PHE A 52 -32.01 4.98 -0.55
CA PHE A 52 -31.79 6.28 -1.18
C PHE A 52 -32.50 7.41 -0.42
N SER A 53 -33.77 7.23 -0.09
CA SER A 53 -34.57 8.24 0.62
C SER A 53 -33.97 8.55 2.00
N ASP A 54 -33.57 7.50 2.72
CA ASP A 54 -32.95 7.64 4.04
C ASP A 54 -31.61 8.35 4.00
N ILE A 55 -30.71 7.94 3.10
CA ILE A 55 -29.41 8.59 2.92
C ILE A 55 -29.63 10.07 2.55
N ARG A 56 -30.50 10.35 1.58
CA ARG A 56 -30.73 11.73 1.10
C ARG A 56 -31.29 12.63 2.19
N ARG A 57 -32.16 12.10 3.05
CA ARG A 57 -32.73 12.81 4.21
C ARG A 57 -31.70 13.06 5.31
N CYS A 58 -30.76 12.14 5.51
CA CYS A 58 -29.80 12.18 6.61
C CYS A 58 -28.47 12.86 6.25
N ILE A 59 -28.19 13.17 4.98
CA ILE A 59 -27.02 13.98 4.60
C ILE A 59 -27.21 15.42 5.14
N PRO A 60 -26.36 15.89 6.06
CA PRO A 60 -26.45 17.26 6.55
C PRO A 60 -25.94 18.25 5.50
N GLY A 61 -26.41 19.50 5.55
CA GLY A 61 -25.93 20.56 4.67
C GLY A 61 -24.42 20.78 4.80
N GLY A 62 -23.72 20.87 3.67
CA GLY A 62 -22.26 21.03 3.63
C GLY A 62 -21.79 21.96 2.52
N ARG A 63 -20.46 22.12 2.39
CA ARG A 63 -19.82 22.98 1.38
C ARG A 63 -19.89 22.40 -0.04
N ARG A 64 -20.22 21.12 -0.18
CA ARG A 64 -20.38 20.42 -1.47
C ARG A 64 -21.75 19.76 -1.53
N HIS A 65 -22.26 19.58 -2.75
CA HIS A 65 -23.45 18.80 -2.99
C HIS A 65 -23.06 17.36 -3.33
N VAL A 66 -23.79 16.37 -2.80
CA VAL A 66 -23.69 14.97 -3.24
C VAL A 66 -24.74 14.74 -4.32
N PRO A 67 -24.37 14.49 -5.58
CA PRO A 67 -25.30 14.16 -6.64
C PRO A 67 -26.14 12.93 -6.31
N ASP A 68 -27.41 12.94 -6.73
CA ASP A 68 -28.30 11.78 -6.53
C ASP A 68 -27.78 10.52 -7.23
N ASN A 69 -27.10 10.67 -8.37
CA ASN A 69 -26.56 9.54 -9.12
C ASN A 69 -25.44 8.84 -8.33
N ASP A 70 -24.57 9.59 -7.65
CA ASP A 70 -23.53 9.00 -6.79
C ASP A 70 -24.12 8.10 -5.69
N ILE A 71 -25.24 8.53 -5.09
CA ILE A 71 -25.96 7.75 -4.07
C ILE A 71 -26.55 6.48 -4.70
N ARG A 72 -27.21 6.62 -5.86
CA ARG A 72 -27.81 5.47 -6.57
C ARG A 72 -26.75 4.46 -7.02
N ASP A 73 -25.64 4.92 -7.56
CA ASP A 73 -24.54 4.08 -8.03
C ASP A 73 -23.87 3.35 -6.86
N THR A 74 -23.70 4.03 -5.72
CA THR A 74 -23.18 3.43 -4.49
C THR A 74 -24.11 2.33 -3.97
N ILE A 75 -25.43 2.54 -3.97
CA ILE A 75 -26.42 1.52 -3.58
C ILE A 75 -26.41 0.34 -4.56
N ALA A 76 -26.37 0.62 -5.86
CA ALA A 76 -26.32 -0.41 -6.90
C ALA A 76 -25.04 -1.26 -6.81
N HIS A 77 -23.91 -0.63 -6.48
CA HIS A 77 -22.64 -1.31 -6.24
C HIS A 77 -22.73 -2.22 -5.01
N ALA A 78 -23.19 -1.70 -3.86
CA ALA A 78 -23.35 -2.51 -2.65
C ALA A 78 -24.25 -3.73 -2.93
N ARG A 79 -25.40 -3.54 -3.60
CA ARG A 79 -26.31 -4.65 -3.90
C ARG A 79 -25.71 -5.69 -4.85
N ARG A 80 -24.91 -5.28 -5.85
CA ARG A 80 -24.16 -6.21 -6.70
C ARG A 80 -23.17 -7.04 -5.89
N ASP A 81 -22.45 -6.40 -4.97
CA ASP A 81 -21.47 -7.08 -4.12
C ASP A 81 -22.15 -8.11 -3.20
N HIS A 82 -23.26 -7.74 -2.54
CA HIS A 82 -24.02 -8.67 -1.69
C HIS A 82 -24.61 -9.85 -2.50
N LEU A 83 -25.14 -9.60 -3.70
CA LEU A 83 -25.63 -10.68 -4.58
C LEU A 83 -24.49 -11.64 -4.97
N MET A 84 -23.31 -11.10 -5.27
CA MET A 84 -22.11 -11.90 -5.56
C MET A 84 -21.68 -12.74 -4.35
N TRP A 85 -21.80 -12.22 -3.13
CA TRP A 85 -21.48 -12.94 -1.90
C TRP A 85 -22.50 -14.01 -1.53
N GLU A 86 -23.79 -13.78 -1.83
CA GLU A 86 -24.83 -14.81 -1.67
C GLU A 86 -24.59 -15.98 -2.63
N GLN A 87 -24.22 -15.69 -3.88
CA GLN A 87 -23.92 -16.71 -4.89
C GLN A 87 -22.58 -17.42 -4.65
N ASN A 88 -21.61 -16.74 -4.05
CA ASN A 88 -20.31 -17.29 -3.72
C ASN A 88 -19.82 -16.78 -2.35
N PRO A 89 -20.20 -17.46 -1.25
CA PRO A 89 -19.83 -17.05 0.11
C PRO A 89 -18.32 -16.97 0.36
N ALA A 90 -17.50 -17.68 -0.42
CA ALA A 90 -16.04 -17.59 -0.33
C ALA A 90 -15.48 -16.25 -0.81
N LYS A 91 -16.26 -15.48 -1.60
CA LYS A 91 -15.90 -14.12 -2.03
C LYS A 91 -16.36 -13.03 -1.06
N ARG A 92 -17.08 -13.40 0.01
CA ARG A 92 -17.52 -12.45 1.04
C ARG A 92 -16.28 -11.99 1.83
N PRO A 93 -16.02 -10.67 1.93
CA PRO A 93 -14.98 -10.17 2.80
C PRO A 93 -15.25 -10.65 4.23
N GLY A 94 -14.27 -11.31 4.85
CA GLY A 94 -14.36 -11.70 6.25
C GLY A 94 -14.69 -10.50 7.14
N TYR A 95 -15.47 -10.71 8.21
CA TYR A 95 -15.78 -9.67 9.18
C TYR A 95 -14.48 -9.06 9.71
N GLN A 96 -14.16 -7.84 9.27
CA GLN A 96 -13.12 -7.03 9.88
C GLN A 96 -13.65 -6.56 11.23
N LYS A 97 -13.23 -7.27 12.28
CA LYS A 97 -13.31 -6.76 13.65
C LYS A 97 -12.75 -5.34 13.62
N SER A 98 -13.45 -4.35 14.18
CA SER A 98 -12.91 -3.01 14.27
C SER A 98 -11.53 -3.12 14.92
N ILE A 99 -10.48 -2.82 14.15
CA ILE A 99 -9.15 -2.74 14.70
C ILE A 99 -9.28 -1.60 15.71
N SER A 100 -9.24 -1.95 16.99
CA SER A 100 -9.15 -0.98 18.09
C SER A 100 -8.14 0.09 17.69
N LYS A 101 -8.43 1.37 17.93
CA LYS A 101 -7.50 2.49 17.68
C LYS A 101 -6.06 2.00 17.94
N PRO A 102 -5.16 2.07 16.94
CA PRO A 102 -3.80 1.58 17.11
C PRO A 102 -3.23 2.14 18.41
N ALA A 103 -2.59 1.30 19.22
CA ALA A 103 -2.02 1.73 20.50
C ALA A 103 -0.91 2.80 20.33
N ILE A 104 -0.45 3.03 19.10
CA ILE A 104 0.65 3.91 18.74
C ILE A 104 0.11 5.09 17.92
N ASP A 105 0.40 6.31 18.38
CA ASP A 105 0.18 7.52 17.60
C ASP A 105 1.23 7.62 16.48
N GLY A 106 0.80 7.32 15.24
CA GLY A 106 1.67 7.27 14.06
C GLY A 106 2.48 8.55 13.82
N PRO A 107 1.87 9.75 13.85
CA PRO A 107 2.59 11.02 13.74
C PRO A 107 3.68 11.21 14.81
N SER A 108 3.40 10.91 16.09
CA SER A 108 4.42 10.98 17.13
C SER A 108 5.53 9.94 16.93
N TYR A 109 5.19 8.73 16.47
CA TYR A 109 6.20 7.71 16.17
C TYR A 109 7.08 8.12 14.98
N ARG A 110 6.48 8.63 13.89
CA ARG A 110 7.23 9.19 12.75
C ARG A 110 8.20 10.30 13.23
N ARG A 111 7.71 11.23 14.06
CA ARG A 111 8.55 12.31 14.57
C ARG A 111 9.76 11.77 15.35
N LYS A 112 9.56 10.79 16.23
CA LYS A 112 10.67 10.14 16.96
C LYS A 112 11.67 9.44 16.03
N LEU A 113 11.23 8.92 14.89
CA LEU A 113 12.13 8.33 13.90
C LEU A 113 12.94 9.40 13.15
N ILE A 114 12.32 10.52 12.83
CA ILE A 114 12.98 11.69 12.21
C ILE A 114 14.02 12.28 13.16
N GLU A 115 13.66 12.54 14.42
CA GLU A 115 14.53 13.14 15.46
C GLU A 115 15.83 12.34 15.69
N ARG A 116 15.85 11.02 15.43
CA ARG A 116 17.04 10.16 15.57
C ARG A 116 18.14 10.39 14.51
N SER A 117 17.78 11.00 13.39
CA SER A 117 18.70 11.32 12.30
C SER A 117 18.39 12.72 11.75
N GLU A 118 18.00 13.63 12.64
CA GLU A 118 17.71 15.02 12.25
C GLU A 118 18.94 15.63 11.57
N GLY A 119 18.71 16.30 10.44
CA GLY A 119 19.78 16.86 9.61
C GLY A 119 20.41 15.89 8.63
N ALA A 120 19.99 14.61 8.57
CA ALA A 120 20.45 13.70 7.52
C ALA A 120 20.01 14.20 6.14
N GLU A 121 20.93 14.12 5.19
CA GLU A 121 20.76 14.56 3.81
C GLU A 121 20.75 13.35 2.86
N ASP A 122 20.65 13.60 1.57
CA ASP A 122 20.69 12.55 0.54
C ASP A 122 22.05 11.82 0.51
N VAL A 123 23.15 12.50 0.83
CA VAL A 123 24.49 11.91 0.92
C VAL A 123 24.60 10.87 2.03
N ASP A 124 23.93 11.07 3.18
CA ASP A 124 23.98 10.10 4.29
C ASP A 124 23.26 8.80 3.91
N LEU A 125 22.16 8.91 3.15
CA LEU A 125 21.46 7.74 2.60
C LEU A 125 22.32 6.98 1.58
N TRP A 126 23.05 7.72 0.74
CA TRP A 126 24.02 7.14 -0.19
C TRP A 126 25.15 6.41 0.53
N GLU A 127 25.63 6.95 1.66
CA GLU A 127 26.67 6.28 2.46
C GLU A 127 26.18 4.98 3.10
N LEU A 128 24.89 4.86 3.39
CA LEU A 128 24.30 3.62 3.89
C LEU A 128 24.14 2.55 2.79
N SER A 129 24.19 2.92 1.51
CA SER A 129 23.95 2.02 0.37
C SER A 129 25.02 0.93 0.26
N PRO A 130 24.67 -0.36 0.38
CA PRO A 130 25.63 -1.46 0.19
C PRO A 130 26.18 -1.53 -1.24
N VAL A 131 25.34 -1.25 -2.24
CA VAL A 131 25.80 -1.08 -3.63
C VAL A 131 26.34 0.33 -3.78
N ARG A 132 27.57 0.45 -4.28
CA ARG A 132 28.19 1.76 -4.45
C ARG A 132 27.69 2.45 -5.71
N LEU A 133 27.17 3.66 -5.56
CA LEU A 133 26.57 4.46 -6.63
C LEU A 133 27.52 5.62 -6.99
N ASP A 134 28.71 5.30 -7.47
CA ASP A 134 29.83 6.23 -7.68
C ASP A 134 29.94 6.77 -9.11
N TRP A 135 28.81 6.92 -9.79
CA TRP A 135 28.69 7.48 -11.14
C TRP A 135 27.83 8.75 -11.15
N GLU A 136 27.90 9.50 -12.25
CA GLU A 136 27.03 10.65 -12.46
C GLU A 136 25.57 10.21 -12.64
N ALA A 137 24.65 10.98 -12.07
CA ALA A 137 23.22 10.75 -12.20
C ALA A 137 22.80 10.60 -13.67
N GLY A 138 22.11 9.50 -13.98
CA GLY A 138 21.79 9.16 -15.36
C GLY A 138 21.47 7.68 -15.54
N PHE A 139 21.48 7.19 -16.78
CA PHE A 139 21.02 5.84 -17.14
C PHE A 139 21.67 4.69 -16.36
N ARG A 140 22.88 4.89 -15.83
CA ARG A 140 23.56 3.92 -14.94
C ARG A 140 22.80 3.67 -13.65
N ASP A 141 22.05 4.64 -13.14
CA ASP A 141 21.16 4.44 -11.98
C ASP A 141 20.07 3.42 -12.29
N ALA A 142 19.46 3.51 -13.48
CA ALA A 142 18.46 2.54 -13.92
C ALA A 142 19.08 1.16 -14.10
N ILE A 143 20.26 1.08 -14.75
CA ILE A 143 20.96 -0.19 -14.95
C ILE A 143 21.27 -0.85 -13.60
N ALA A 144 21.86 -0.12 -12.65
CA ALA A 144 22.19 -0.66 -11.34
C ALA A 144 20.95 -1.18 -10.59
N LEU A 145 19.86 -0.42 -10.61
CA LEU A 145 18.60 -0.87 -10.01
C LEU A 145 18.09 -2.16 -10.67
N LEU A 146 18.13 -2.24 -12.00
CA LEU A 146 17.64 -3.39 -12.76
C LEU A 146 18.51 -4.64 -12.57
N SER A 147 19.83 -4.51 -12.70
CA SER A 147 20.77 -5.63 -12.62
C SER A 147 20.85 -6.24 -11.22
N GLU A 148 20.61 -5.42 -10.19
CA GLU A 148 20.76 -5.87 -8.81
C GLU A 148 19.45 -6.40 -8.20
N LEU A 149 18.28 -5.89 -8.59
CA LEU A 149 17.00 -6.28 -7.99
C LEU A 149 16.21 -7.32 -8.77
N TYR A 150 16.59 -7.60 -10.02
CA TYR A 150 15.85 -8.50 -10.90
C TYR A 150 16.77 -9.49 -11.63
N GLY A 151 16.22 -10.68 -11.89
CA GLY A 151 16.82 -11.66 -12.78
C GLY A 151 16.73 -11.21 -14.26
N PRO A 152 17.65 -11.66 -15.12
CA PRO A 152 17.75 -11.18 -16.50
C PRO A 152 16.50 -11.44 -17.35
N ASP A 153 15.81 -12.57 -17.11
CA ASP A 153 14.63 -13.00 -17.86
C ASP A 153 13.31 -12.51 -17.24
N GLU A 154 13.37 -11.80 -16.10
CA GLU A 154 12.18 -11.23 -15.49
C GLU A 154 11.61 -10.13 -16.39
N VAL A 155 10.29 -10.12 -16.56
CA VAL A 155 9.61 -9.16 -17.43
C VAL A 155 9.14 -7.96 -16.61
N LEU A 156 9.50 -6.76 -17.07
CA LEU A 156 9.23 -5.50 -16.40
C LEU A 156 8.50 -4.53 -17.32
N PHE A 157 7.64 -3.71 -16.72
CA PHE A 157 7.12 -2.51 -17.36
C PHE A 157 8.05 -1.33 -17.04
N ILE A 158 8.62 -0.72 -18.08
CA ILE A 158 9.28 0.59 -18.03
C ILE A 158 8.67 1.44 -19.16
N GLY A 159 8.22 2.64 -18.84
CA GLY A 159 7.51 3.45 -19.84
C GLY A 159 6.90 4.74 -19.32
N GLU A 160 6.15 5.40 -20.19
CA GLU A 160 5.28 6.50 -19.83
C GLU A 160 4.01 6.05 -19.12
N ARG A 161 3.27 7.00 -18.54
CA ARG A 161 2.05 6.71 -17.78
C ARG A 161 1.02 5.89 -18.56
N TYR A 162 0.95 5.99 -19.89
CA TYR A 162 -0.07 5.33 -20.71
C TYR A 162 0.46 4.20 -21.59
N ASP A 163 1.78 3.98 -21.59
CA ASP A 163 2.40 2.90 -22.35
C ASP A 163 1.96 1.55 -21.79
N ARG A 164 2.14 0.50 -22.61
CA ARG A 164 1.71 -0.87 -22.27
C ARG A 164 2.76 -1.93 -22.59
N ASP A 165 3.89 -1.51 -23.13
CA ASP A 165 4.95 -2.43 -23.53
C ASP A 165 5.77 -2.86 -22.33
N VAL A 166 6.22 -4.11 -22.40
CA VAL A 166 6.98 -4.79 -21.36
C VAL A 166 8.08 -5.55 -22.07
N ALA A 167 9.23 -5.65 -21.43
CA ALA A 167 10.39 -6.37 -21.93
C ALA A 167 11.11 -7.05 -20.77
N THR A 168 11.99 -7.98 -21.09
CA THR A 168 12.86 -8.60 -20.08
C THR A 168 13.84 -7.57 -19.50
N THR A 169 14.34 -7.84 -18.31
CA THR A 169 15.34 -7.00 -17.64
C THR A 169 16.57 -6.81 -18.52
N VAL A 170 17.06 -7.87 -19.17
CA VAL A 170 18.22 -7.79 -20.07
C VAL A 170 17.96 -6.94 -21.32
N GLU A 171 16.76 -6.99 -21.88
CA GLU A 171 16.37 -6.14 -23.02
C GLU A 171 16.33 -4.66 -22.61
N TRP A 172 15.76 -4.35 -21.44
CA TRP A 172 15.74 -2.98 -20.94
C TRP A 172 17.14 -2.43 -20.64
N ILE A 173 18.00 -3.22 -19.99
CA ILE A 173 19.39 -2.83 -19.73
C ILE A 173 20.12 -2.56 -21.05
N ARG A 174 20.01 -3.47 -22.02
CA ARG A 174 20.60 -3.30 -23.35
C ARG A 174 20.13 -2.01 -24.02
N GLU A 175 18.84 -1.70 -23.95
CA GLU A 175 18.30 -0.49 -24.55
C GLU A 175 18.81 0.79 -23.85
N LEU A 176 18.93 0.78 -22.52
CA LEU A 176 19.52 1.88 -21.75
C LEU A 176 21.01 2.10 -22.11
N GLU A 177 21.77 1.01 -22.29
CA GLU A 177 23.18 1.06 -22.69
C GLU A 177 23.37 1.59 -24.12
N GLU A 178 22.57 1.09 -25.07
CA GLU A 178 22.61 1.53 -26.47
C GLU A 178 22.26 3.02 -26.59
N ARG A 179 21.26 3.49 -25.83
CA ARG A 179 20.83 4.89 -25.81
C ARG A 179 21.76 5.79 -24.99
N LYS A 180 22.47 5.23 -24.00
CA LYS A 180 23.17 5.98 -22.94
C LYS A 180 22.27 7.00 -22.24
N GLN A 181 20.99 6.65 -22.11
CA GLN A 181 19.95 7.51 -21.54
C GLN A 181 18.83 6.64 -20.97
N ALA A 182 18.20 7.08 -19.89
CA ALA A 182 16.92 6.55 -19.43
C ALA A 182 15.80 7.50 -19.90
N PRO A 183 15.09 7.18 -21.00
CA PRO A 183 14.07 8.08 -21.55
C PRO A 183 12.71 7.93 -20.85
N TRP A 184 12.44 6.80 -20.19
CA TRP A 184 11.13 6.54 -19.61
C TRP A 184 11.07 6.87 -18.12
N PRO A 185 10.09 7.67 -17.67
CA PRO A 185 10.09 8.18 -16.30
C PRO A 185 9.56 7.21 -15.25
N HIS A 186 8.98 6.07 -15.64
CA HIS A 186 8.34 5.16 -14.69
C HIS A 186 8.71 3.70 -14.90
N ILE A 187 8.63 2.96 -13.80
CA ILE A 187 8.79 1.51 -13.72
C ILE A 187 7.72 0.93 -12.79
N MET A 188 7.24 -0.28 -13.07
CA MET A 188 6.52 -1.08 -12.07
C MET A 188 7.54 -1.83 -11.20
N PRO A 189 7.60 -1.59 -9.88
CA PRO A 189 8.54 -2.31 -9.01
C PRO A 189 8.32 -3.82 -9.02
N ASN A 190 7.07 -4.26 -9.13
CA ASN A 190 6.75 -5.68 -9.19
C ASN A 190 6.80 -6.18 -10.64
N PRO A 191 7.48 -7.32 -10.92
CA PRO A 191 7.54 -7.89 -12.25
C PRO A 191 6.17 -8.36 -12.73
N VAL A 192 6.06 -8.52 -14.06
CA VAL A 192 4.83 -8.97 -14.74
C VAL A 192 5.05 -10.30 -15.45
N ASP A 193 3.98 -10.95 -15.88
CA ASP A 193 4.02 -12.23 -16.58
C ASP A 193 4.19 -12.10 -18.11
N GLY A 194 4.24 -10.87 -18.63
CA GLY A 194 4.36 -10.55 -20.05
C GLY A 194 3.08 -10.76 -20.88
N ARG A 195 2.02 -11.30 -20.29
CA ARG A 195 0.76 -11.60 -20.98
C ARG A 195 -0.19 -10.43 -20.87
N ALA A 196 -1.09 -10.31 -21.85
CA ALA A 196 -2.13 -9.30 -21.78
C ALA A 196 -3.30 -9.82 -20.95
N HIS A 197 -3.76 -9.01 -19.99
CA HIS A 197 -4.91 -9.29 -19.13
C HIS A 197 -6.01 -8.26 -19.39
N GLU A 198 -7.26 -8.69 -19.21
CA GLU A 198 -8.41 -7.80 -19.35
C GLU A 198 -8.45 -6.79 -18.18
N THR A 199 -8.66 -5.53 -18.52
CA THR A 199 -8.81 -4.42 -17.58
C THR A 199 -10.27 -4.23 -17.19
N SER A 200 -10.56 -3.45 -16.15
CA SER A 200 -11.93 -3.11 -15.76
C SER A 200 -12.74 -2.39 -16.84
N THR A 201 -12.10 -1.85 -17.87
CA THR A 201 -12.74 -1.21 -19.02
C THR A 201 -12.88 -2.13 -20.23
N GLY A 202 -12.59 -3.43 -20.09
CA GLY A 202 -12.66 -4.42 -21.18
C GLY A 202 -11.52 -4.35 -22.19
N THR A 203 -10.49 -3.53 -21.94
CA THR A 203 -9.30 -3.45 -22.80
C THR A 203 -8.21 -4.41 -22.33
N MET A 204 -7.36 -4.88 -23.24
CA MET A 204 -6.22 -5.74 -22.89
C MET A 204 -4.98 -4.91 -22.54
N SER A 205 -4.27 -5.31 -21.49
CA SER A 205 -3.04 -4.66 -21.03
C SER A 205 -2.05 -5.67 -20.48
N ARG A 206 -0.77 -5.55 -20.86
CA ARG A 206 0.35 -6.35 -20.30
C ARG A 206 0.88 -5.82 -18.97
N ARG A 207 0.30 -4.72 -18.52
CA ARG A 207 0.60 -4.10 -17.24
C ARG A 207 -0.68 -3.85 -16.46
N GLY A 208 -0.56 -3.85 -15.15
CA GLY A 208 -1.69 -3.73 -14.24
C GLY A 208 -1.73 -4.87 -13.24
N ASP A 209 -2.64 -4.76 -12.29
CA ASP A 209 -2.69 -5.62 -11.12
C ASP A 209 -2.81 -7.12 -11.42
N ALA A 210 -3.47 -7.49 -12.52
CA ALA A 210 -3.63 -8.88 -12.97
C ALA A 210 -2.39 -9.44 -13.70
N ALA A 211 -1.54 -8.56 -14.24
CA ALA A 211 -0.33 -8.95 -14.95
C ALA A 211 0.86 -9.17 -14.02
N VAL A 212 0.78 -8.74 -12.75
CA VAL A 212 1.87 -8.88 -11.79
C VAL A 212 2.15 -10.36 -11.51
N SER A 213 3.38 -10.79 -11.77
CA SER A 213 3.83 -12.18 -11.60
C SER A 213 4.36 -12.44 -10.19
N GLU A 214 5.03 -11.47 -9.58
CA GLU A 214 5.53 -11.56 -8.21
C GLU A 214 5.24 -10.29 -7.41
N LEU A 215 4.83 -10.47 -6.16
CA LEU A 215 4.50 -9.36 -5.25
C LEU A 215 5.69 -9.06 -4.33
N ARG A 216 6.83 -8.75 -4.95
CA ARG A 216 8.14 -8.63 -4.30
C ARG A 216 8.27 -7.36 -3.43
N PHE A 217 7.74 -6.24 -3.90
CA PHE A 217 7.97 -4.92 -3.32
C PHE A 217 6.69 -4.14 -3.01
N LEU A 218 6.73 -3.35 -1.93
CA LEU A 218 5.79 -2.28 -1.64
C LEU A 218 6.43 -0.93 -1.97
N LEU A 219 5.64 0.00 -2.52
CA LEU A 219 6.07 1.38 -2.74
C LEU A 219 5.63 2.27 -1.58
N VAL A 220 6.56 2.89 -0.87
CA VAL A 220 6.28 3.85 0.21
C VAL A 220 6.78 5.22 -0.21
N GLU A 221 5.87 6.20 -0.27
CA GLU A 221 6.18 7.60 -0.53
C GLU A 221 5.41 8.49 0.45
N PHE A 222 5.95 9.68 0.72
CA PHE A 222 5.32 10.70 1.55
C PHE A 222 5.01 11.94 0.69
N ASP A 223 3.74 12.34 0.62
CA ASP A 223 3.30 13.49 -0.17
C ASP A 223 3.53 14.84 0.54
N ASP A 224 3.39 14.83 1.87
CA ASP A 224 3.29 16.02 2.72
C ASP A 224 4.50 16.23 3.64
N LEU A 225 5.49 15.33 3.60
CA LEU A 225 6.68 15.43 4.43
C LEU A 225 7.78 16.24 3.70
N PRO A 226 8.42 17.24 4.31
CA PRO A 226 9.56 17.93 3.70
C PRO A 226 10.69 16.96 3.34
N LEU A 227 11.45 17.24 2.27
CA LEU A 227 12.49 16.33 1.79
C LEU A 227 13.55 16.01 2.87
N ALA A 228 13.99 17.02 3.65
CA ALA A 228 14.94 16.81 4.75
C ALA A 228 14.39 15.86 5.83
N GLU A 229 13.11 15.97 6.17
CA GLU A 229 12.45 15.06 7.11
C GLU A 229 12.30 13.65 6.51
N GLN A 230 12.10 13.53 5.19
CA GLN A 230 12.12 12.22 4.51
C GLN A 230 13.52 11.59 4.57
N CYS A 231 14.59 12.37 4.36
CA CYS A 231 15.95 11.87 4.48
C CYS A 231 16.25 11.36 5.88
N ALA A 232 15.95 12.15 6.92
CA ALA A 232 16.08 11.76 8.32
C ALA A 232 15.25 10.49 8.65
N PHE A 233 14.00 10.42 8.19
CA PHE A 233 13.16 9.24 8.38
C PHE A 233 13.78 8.00 7.74
N TRP A 234 14.12 8.05 6.45
CA TRP A 234 14.65 6.89 5.73
C TRP A 234 16.03 6.48 6.25
N HIS A 235 16.87 7.44 6.64
CA HIS A 235 18.17 7.16 7.24
C HIS A 235 18.01 6.34 8.51
N THR A 236 17.11 6.74 9.42
CA THR A 236 16.79 5.97 10.62
C THR A 236 16.24 4.58 10.27
N ILE A 237 15.30 4.48 9.32
CA ILE A 237 14.72 3.20 8.92
C ILE A 237 15.78 2.21 8.43
N ILE A 238 16.71 2.68 7.58
CA ILE A 238 17.77 1.88 6.98
C ILE A 238 18.82 1.51 8.03
N ARG A 239 19.38 2.51 8.73
CA ARG A 239 20.44 2.32 9.74
C ARG A 239 19.99 1.39 10.87
N ASP A 240 18.77 1.57 11.36
CA ASP A 240 18.23 0.77 12.47
C ASP A 240 17.55 -0.53 11.96
N GLN A 241 17.58 -0.80 10.64
CA GLN A 241 16.97 -1.96 9.97
C GLN A 241 15.49 -2.19 10.37
N ILE A 242 14.72 -1.11 10.44
CA ILE A 242 13.30 -1.15 10.84
C ILE A 242 12.43 -1.71 9.72
N MET A 243 12.78 -1.43 8.47
CA MET A 243 12.15 -2.00 7.28
C MET A 243 13.22 -2.40 6.26
N PRO A 244 13.00 -3.49 5.50
CA PRO A 244 13.92 -3.93 4.44
C PRO A 244 13.77 -3.05 3.20
N VAL A 245 14.36 -1.86 3.23
CA VAL A 245 14.41 -0.97 2.07
C VAL A 245 15.36 -1.59 1.04
N ALA A 246 14.87 -1.92 -0.15
CA ALA A 246 15.69 -2.45 -1.24
C ALA A 246 16.22 -1.33 -2.15
N ALA A 247 15.42 -0.28 -2.36
CA ALA A 247 15.84 0.90 -3.11
C ALA A 247 15.17 2.17 -2.58
N LEU A 248 15.86 3.30 -2.74
CA LEU A 248 15.32 4.62 -2.48
C LEU A 248 15.60 5.54 -3.67
N ILE A 249 14.54 6.07 -4.27
CA ILE A 249 14.62 6.90 -5.48
C ILE A 249 14.16 8.32 -5.16
N HIS A 250 15.00 9.31 -5.42
CA HIS A 250 14.60 10.70 -5.44
C HIS A 250 13.82 10.99 -6.73
N SER A 251 12.58 11.47 -6.62
CA SER A 251 11.65 11.72 -7.73
C SER A 251 12.05 12.83 -8.72
N GLY A 252 13.20 13.47 -8.51
CA GLY A 252 13.59 14.71 -9.21
C GLY A 252 12.74 15.92 -8.82
N SER A 253 12.00 15.84 -7.72
CA SER A 253 11.22 16.97 -7.19
C SER A 253 11.28 16.98 -5.66
N LYS A 254 10.23 16.55 -4.95
CA LYS A 254 10.09 16.74 -3.49
C LYS A 254 9.92 15.45 -2.69
N SER A 255 9.98 14.28 -3.34
CA SER A 255 9.66 13.01 -2.69
C SER A 255 10.72 11.94 -2.94
N LEU A 256 10.97 11.14 -1.91
CA LEU A 256 11.71 9.90 -1.93
C LEU A 256 10.72 8.72 -2.00
N HIS A 257 10.93 7.87 -3.00
CA HIS A 257 10.14 6.68 -3.27
C HIS A 257 10.93 5.46 -2.79
N ALA A 258 10.49 4.85 -1.69
CA ALA A 258 11.14 3.68 -1.12
C ALA A 258 10.48 2.39 -1.61
N TRP A 259 11.29 1.43 -2.03
CA TRP A 259 10.84 0.08 -2.35
C TRP A 259 11.16 -0.83 -1.18
N ILE A 260 10.14 -1.31 -0.50
CA ILE A 260 10.28 -2.19 0.67
C ILE A 260 10.08 -3.62 0.20
N ARG A 261 11.07 -4.49 0.42
CA ARG A 261 10.93 -5.91 0.10
C ARG A 261 9.93 -6.59 1.05
N ALA A 262 8.97 -7.30 0.48
CA ALA A 262 7.89 -7.94 1.22
C ALA A 262 7.63 -9.39 0.81
N ASP A 263 7.95 -9.78 -0.42
CA ASP A 263 7.79 -11.15 -0.95
C ASP A 263 6.41 -11.76 -0.60
N ILE A 264 5.34 -11.04 -0.93
CA ILE A 264 3.98 -11.44 -0.60
C ILE A 264 3.58 -12.67 -1.45
N PRO A 265 3.07 -13.76 -0.85
CA PRO A 265 2.92 -15.03 -1.56
C PRO A 265 1.79 -15.04 -2.60
N ASN A 266 0.75 -14.23 -2.40
CA ASN A 266 -0.41 -14.21 -3.30
C ASN A 266 -1.25 -12.94 -3.15
N ARG A 267 -2.18 -12.76 -4.10
CA ARG A 267 -3.04 -11.59 -4.18
C ARG A 267 -3.98 -11.43 -2.98
N ASP A 268 -4.52 -12.52 -2.44
CA ASP A 268 -5.42 -12.45 -1.28
C ASP A 268 -4.69 -11.94 -0.03
N THR A 269 -3.43 -12.35 0.14
CA THR A 269 -2.55 -11.87 1.22
C THR A 269 -2.19 -10.40 1.00
N TRP A 270 -1.97 -9.98 -0.24
CA TRP A 270 -1.78 -8.56 -0.56
C TRP A 270 -3.02 -7.72 -0.17
N ASP A 271 -4.19 -8.15 -0.62
CA ASP A 271 -5.43 -7.40 -0.40
C ASP A 271 -5.83 -7.35 1.09
N SER A 272 -5.54 -8.39 1.86
CA SER A 272 -5.75 -8.40 3.31
C SER A 272 -4.66 -7.61 4.05
N VAL A 273 -3.38 -7.98 3.92
CA VAL A 273 -2.31 -7.39 4.73
C VAL A 273 -1.91 -6.02 4.21
N VAL A 274 -1.57 -5.89 2.92
CA VAL A 274 -1.04 -4.63 2.38
C VAL A 274 -2.14 -3.58 2.33
N LYS A 275 -3.27 -3.86 1.68
CA LYS A 275 -4.31 -2.84 1.52
C LYS A 275 -5.06 -2.53 2.80
N GLN A 276 -5.32 -3.50 3.68
CA GLN A 276 -6.09 -3.24 4.90
C GLN A 276 -5.22 -2.94 6.11
N GLU A 277 -4.16 -3.71 6.37
CA GLU A 277 -3.35 -3.55 7.59
C GLU A 277 -2.18 -2.58 7.46
N LEU A 278 -1.64 -2.36 6.25
CA LEU A 278 -0.55 -1.42 6.03
C LEU A 278 -1.04 -0.06 5.50
N TYR A 279 -1.88 -0.06 4.47
CA TYR A 279 -2.38 1.15 3.80
C TYR A 279 -3.86 1.48 4.08
N GLY A 280 -4.52 0.68 4.92
CA GLY A 280 -5.89 0.97 5.35
C GLY A 280 -5.96 2.26 6.17
N PRO A 281 -7.16 2.78 6.49
CA PRO A 281 -7.31 4.02 7.26
C PRO A 281 -6.58 4.05 8.61
N CYS A 282 -6.38 2.88 9.23
CA CYS A 282 -5.61 2.68 10.45
C CYS A 282 -4.39 1.79 10.23
N GLY A 283 -3.93 1.67 8.98
CA GLY A 283 -2.80 0.83 8.63
C GLY A 283 -1.48 1.43 9.08
N ARG A 284 -0.49 0.58 9.38
CA ARG A 284 0.78 1.01 9.96
C ARG A 284 1.52 2.06 9.12
N LEU A 285 1.54 1.90 7.78
CA LEU A 285 2.20 2.84 6.87
C LEU A 285 1.38 4.12 6.70
N THR A 286 0.04 4.02 6.64
CA THR A 286 -0.84 5.20 6.59
C THR A 286 -0.74 6.05 7.85
N LEU A 287 -0.64 5.43 9.03
CA LEU A 287 -0.44 6.16 10.29
C LEU A 287 0.92 6.85 10.34
N LEU A 288 1.93 6.25 9.72
CA LEU A 288 3.21 6.89 9.48
C LEU A 288 3.14 7.99 8.41
N GLY A 289 2.02 8.18 7.71
CA GLY A 289 1.81 9.25 6.73
C GLY A 289 2.13 8.87 5.28
N ALA A 290 2.34 7.60 4.98
CA ALA A 290 2.55 7.14 3.60
C ALA A 290 1.31 7.36 2.73
N ASP A 291 1.51 7.67 1.44
CA ASP A 291 0.41 7.78 0.47
C ASP A 291 -0.35 6.45 0.37
N ARG A 292 -1.64 6.50 0.67
CA ARG A 292 -2.57 5.36 0.60
C ARG A 292 -2.76 4.85 -0.81
N ALA A 293 -2.56 5.69 -1.82
CA ALA A 293 -2.75 5.30 -3.21
C ALA A 293 -1.64 4.37 -3.72
N CYS A 294 -0.52 4.22 -2.99
CA CYS A 294 0.55 3.28 -3.33
C CYS A 294 0.28 1.81 -2.99
N CYS A 295 -0.94 1.46 -2.55
CA CYS A 295 -1.28 0.11 -2.11
C CYS A 295 -1.60 -0.89 -3.24
N ASN A 296 -1.58 -0.49 -4.51
CA ASN A 296 -1.83 -1.40 -5.63
C ASN A 296 -0.52 -2.05 -6.13
N PRO A 297 -0.49 -3.38 -6.40
CA PRO A 297 0.73 -4.06 -6.83
C PRO A 297 1.40 -3.50 -8.09
N ALA A 298 0.59 -3.00 -9.02
CA ALA A 298 1.08 -2.41 -10.26
C ALA A 298 1.30 -0.89 -10.16
N ARG A 299 1.47 -0.35 -8.95
CA ARG A 299 1.76 1.07 -8.76
C ARG A 299 3.06 1.42 -9.48
N LEU A 300 3.03 2.49 -10.26
CA LEU A 300 4.23 3.03 -10.89
C LEU A 300 5.09 3.74 -9.85
N SER A 301 6.38 3.42 -9.85
CA SER A 301 7.42 4.22 -9.23
C SER A 301 8.16 5.03 -10.28
N ARG A 302 8.90 6.04 -9.83
CA ARG A 302 9.91 6.74 -10.62
C ARG A 302 11.03 5.78 -11.00
N LEU A 303 11.44 5.80 -12.28
CA LEU A 303 12.66 5.14 -12.73
C LEU A 303 13.84 6.10 -12.48
N PRO A 304 14.91 5.68 -11.77
CA PRO A 304 16.05 6.55 -11.57
C PRO A 304 16.84 6.72 -12.87
N GLY A 305 17.67 7.75 -12.95
CA GLY A 305 18.51 8.05 -14.11
C GLY A 305 17.85 8.89 -15.21
N VAL A 306 16.65 9.39 -14.98
CA VAL A 306 15.86 10.17 -15.96
C VAL A 306 15.89 11.65 -15.59
N LEU A 307 16.30 12.52 -16.51
CA LEU A 307 16.25 13.97 -16.33
C LEU A 307 14.82 14.47 -16.49
N ARG A 308 14.31 15.18 -15.49
CA ARG A 308 13.03 15.87 -15.59
C ARG A 308 13.24 17.28 -16.11
N GLU A 309 13.17 17.45 -17.43
CA GLU A 309 13.39 18.75 -18.08
C GLU A 309 12.48 19.85 -17.51
N ASP A 310 11.24 19.52 -17.14
CA ASP A 310 10.29 20.45 -16.51
C ASP A 310 10.73 20.96 -15.14
N LYS A 311 11.63 20.23 -14.45
CA LYS A 311 12.16 20.56 -13.12
C LYS A 311 13.64 20.89 -13.11
N GLY A 312 14.37 20.60 -14.20
CA GLY A 312 15.82 20.71 -14.26
C GLY A 312 16.57 19.76 -13.32
N ASN A 313 15.93 18.67 -12.86
CA ASN A 313 16.47 17.77 -11.84
C ASN A 313 16.39 16.31 -12.27
N TRP A 314 17.38 15.52 -11.85
CA TRP A 314 17.42 14.08 -12.09
C TRP A 314 16.50 13.32 -11.12
N GLN A 315 15.82 12.31 -11.65
CA GLN A 315 15.37 11.18 -10.84
C GLN A 315 16.62 10.40 -10.45
N ARG A 316 16.98 10.32 -9.16
CA ARG A 316 18.25 9.73 -8.71
C ARG A 316 18.03 8.49 -7.88
N LEU A 317 18.84 7.46 -8.09
CA LEU A 317 18.95 6.37 -7.15
C LEU A 317 19.81 6.85 -5.98
N VAL A 318 19.26 6.82 -4.76
CA VAL A 318 19.92 7.36 -3.56
C VAL A 318 20.42 6.24 -2.65
N TYR A 319 19.78 5.08 -2.71
CA TYR A 319 20.16 3.90 -1.92
C TYR A 319 19.74 2.63 -2.66
N LEU A 320 20.55 1.58 -2.56
CA LEU A 320 20.30 0.27 -3.16
C LEU A 320 20.89 -0.87 -2.31
N ASP A 321 20.03 -1.76 -1.81
CA ASP A 321 20.38 -2.98 -1.09
C ASP A 321 19.65 -4.21 -1.68
N PRO A 322 20.34 -5.01 -2.50
CA PRO A 322 19.79 -6.21 -3.12
C PRO A 322 19.47 -7.33 -2.11
N GLN A 323 20.11 -7.27 -0.93
CA GLN A 323 19.97 -8.25 0.14
C GLN A 323 18.94 -7.86 1.19
N ALA A 324 18.29 -6.69 1.04
CA ALA A 324 17.28 -6.20 1.95
C ALA A 324 16.18 -7.24 2.17
N GLY A 325 15.99 -7.68 3.41
CA GLY A 325 14.96 -8.68 3.77
C GLY A 325 15.30 -10.13 3.40
N LEU A 326 16.29 -10.39 2.55
CA LEU A 326 16.74 -11.74 2.20
C LEU A 326 17.64 -12.36 3.28
N ALA A 327 18.50 -11.56 3.89
CA ALA A 327 19.43 -12.01 4.92
C ALA A 327 18.76 -12.26 6.30
N GLN A 328 17.53 -11.76 6.49
CA GLN A 328 16.78 -11.81 7.75
C GLN A 328 15.27 -11.95 7.45
N PRO A 329 14.81 -13.14 7.01
CA PRO A 329 13.40 -13.37 6.62
C PRO A 329 12.42 -13.19 7.79
N GLU A 330 12.88 -13.10 9.04
CA GLU A 330 12.08 -12.74 10.20
C GLU A 330 11.78 -11.23 10.31
N LYS A 331 12.51 -10.38 9.57
CA LYS A 331 12.34 -8.92 9.53
C LYS A 331 11.63 -8.41 8.26
N THR A 332 11.33 -9.27 7.29
CA THR A 332 10.32 -8.93 6.27
C THR A 332 9.01 -8.62 6.99
N LEU A 333 8.30 -7.59 6.52
CA LEU A 333 7.15 -6.96 7.19
C LEU A 333 6.33 -7.98 7.98
N PRO A 334 6.00 -7.71 9.27
CA PRO A 334 5.71 -8.74 10.26
C PRO A 334 4.83 -9.83 9.66
N THR A 335 5.46 -10.97 9.34
CA THR A 335 4.71 -12.15 8.94
C THR A 335 3.71 -12.40 10.05
N TYR A 336 2.44 -12.46 9.67
CA TYR A 336 1.35 -12.82 10.55
C TYR A 336 1.72 -14.12 11.27
N ARG A 337 2.15 -14.03 12.53
CA ARG A 337 2.09 -15.18 13.43
C ARG A 337 0.63 -15.27 13.86
N ALA A 338 -0.09 -16.22 13.28
CA ALA A 338 -1.32 -16.72 13.89
C ALA A 338 -1.03 -16.95 15.38
N PRO A 339 -1.90 -16.51 16.31
CA PRO A 339 -1.63 -16.71 17.73
C PRO A 339 -1.44 -18.21 17.97
N SER A 340 -0.22 -18.59 18.32
CA SER A 340 0.08 -19.94 18.76
C SER A 340 -0.86 -20.22 19.93
N GLN A 341 -1.62 -21.31 19.81
CA GLN A 341 -2.42 -21.82 20.90
C GLN A 341 -1.53 -21.86 22.14
N ARG A 342 -1.95 -21.20 23.21
CA ARG A 342 -1.20 -21.21 24.48
C ARG A 342 -0.90 -22.67 24.83
N PRO A 343 0.33 -23.00 25.25
CA PRO A 343 0.61 -24.32 25.75
C PRO A 343 -0.34 -24.56 26.93
N THR A 344 -1.11 -25.64 26.85
CA THR A 344 -1.90 -26.16 27.94
C THR A 344 -0.90 -26.57 29.03
N LEU A 345 -0.85 -25.82 30.12
CA LEU A 345 -0.09 -26.21 31.29
C LEU A 345 -0.71 -27.50 31.84
N VAL A 346 -0.03 -28.63 31.59
CA VAL A 346 -0.27 -29.87 32.32
C VAL A 346 0.38 -29.67 33.70
N PRO A 347 -0.35 -29.84 34.81
CA PRO A 347 0.25 -29.79 36.12
C PRO A 347 1.17 -31.01 36.29
N GLU A 348 2.47 -30.75 36.42
CA GLU A 348 3.48 -31.74 36.72
C GLU A 348 3.36 -32.14 38.19
N ASN A 349 3.08 -33.42 38.43
CA ASN A 349 3.04 -34.01 39.77
C ASN A 349 4.42 -33.90 40.43
N ALA A 350 4.46 -33.26 41.60
CA ALA A 350 5.62 -33.27 42.48
C ALA A 350 5.82 -34.69 43.04
N HIS A 351 6.81 -35.41 42.52
CA HIS A 351 7.48 -36.47 43.26
C HIS A 351 8.44 -35.82 44.25
N VAL A 352 8.10 -35.91 45.54
CA VAL A 352 9.03 -35.71 46.65
C VAL A 352 9.48 -37.10 47.08
N GLU A 353 10.75 -37.44 46.83
CA GLU A 353 11.44 -38.49 47.57
C GLU A 353 11.90 -37.92 48.92
N ALA A 354 11.62 -38.64 50.01
CA ALA A 354 12.58 -38.94 51.08
C ALA A 354 11.89 -39.73 52.23
N ALA A 355 12.24 -41.02 52.33
CA ALA A 355 12.48 -41.85 53.52
C ALA A 355 12.05 -43.30 53.29
#